data_AF-A0A651F070-F1
#
_entry.id   AF-A0A651F070-F1
#
_cell.length_a   1.000
_cell.length_b   1.000
_cell.length_c   1.000
_cell.angle_alpha   90.00
_cell.angle_beta   90.00
_cell.angle_gamma   90.00
#
_symmetry.space_group_name_H-M   'P 1'
#
loop_
_entity.id
_entity.type
_entity.pdbx_description
1 polymer ?
#
loop_
_entity_poly.entity_id
_entity_poly.type
_entity_poly.pdbx_seq_one_letter_code
_entity_poly.pdbx_strand_id
1 'polypeptide(L)'
;MRSIVYLFLLVLLSAGITHAQNIIFDSGSPVSHPGTNFDTSLVQTNTLGSALLGFLNSGGSRMSDEFEMSNSFSIDSIAFYIYITNGDTISTVSSYSLQIWDGKPSDSTSTVVWGNTTTNVLSSTSFFNAYRMTEGSTLLNRPIMRSFVDVGGLQLNPGTYWLDWTCSLIQGSAFAVPITIAGQDTTGNSIRFFPNNNTWSEALDPGTNAPQGMPFQIYGTQSSSPDVGLVAITQPTSGVLSASESITVRVANLESDPVDSIPVFVQINGGTPTSEVITASIPGGDSLDYTFTNTFDLSNSGNYTITAWVSLPNDADSSNDTLTLNVTNTLSVSDFATSTLSVFPNPVSDYLNIQSPGVVTTLRLVDQSGRVVYHDHPNAVSCKISLEALPQGTYILQLMVDGVWHTQKVVKQ
;
A
#
# COMPACT_ATOMS: atom_id res chain seq x y z
N MET A 1 53.66 31.70 -40.88
CA MET A 1 52.24 31.30 -40.73
C MET A 1 52.22 29.93 -40.07
N ARG A 2 51.90 29.86 -38.78
CA ARG A 2 51.76 28.59 -38.04
C ARG A 2 50.31 28.14 -38.19
N SER A 3 50.09 27.03 -38.88
CA SER A 3 48.76 26.46 -39.08
C SER A 3 48.39 25.63 -37.86
N ILE A 4 47.34 26.05 -37.15
CA ILE A 4 46.75 25.34 -36.02
C ILE A 4 45.82 24.27 -36.60
N VAL A 5 46.19 23.00 -36.43
CA VAL A 5 45.32 21.86 -36.74
C VAL A 5 44.43 21.63 -35.53
N TYR A 6 43.15 21.93 -35.65
CA TYR A 6 42.14 21.55 -34.65
C TYR A 6 41.89 20.05 -34.74
N LEU A 7 42.38 19.31 -33.75
CA LEU A 7 42.01 17.92 -33.49
C LEU A 7 40.60 17.93 -32.90
N PHE A 8 39.59 17.69 -33.73
CA PHE A 8 38.23 17.42 -33.25
C PHE A 8 38.22 16.03 -32.59
N LEU A 9 38.34 16.01 -31.27
CA LEU A 9 38.05 14.85 -30.44
C LEU A 9 36.53 14.65 -30.47
N LEU A 10 36.05 13.78 -31.36
CA LEU A 10 34.66 13.32 -31.35
C LEU A 10 34.51 12.37 -30.15
N VAL A 11 34.14 12.93 -29.00
CA VAL A 11 33.66 12.13 -27.87
C VAL A 11 32.30 11.58 -28.27
N LEU A 12 32.27 10.33 -28.74
CA LEU A 12 31.06 9.52 -28.76
C LEU A 12 30.63 9.36 -27.29
N LEU A 13 29.73 10.22 -26.81
CA LEU A 13 28.88 9.84 -25.69
C LEU A 13 28.01 8.68 -26.20
N SER A 14 28.46 7.45 -25.97
CA SER A 14 27.49 6.36 -25.85
C SER A 14 26.62 6.73 -24.66
N ALA A 15 25.34 7.02 -24.89
CA ALA A 15 24.32 6.94 -23.86
C ALA A 15 24.20 5.46 -23.46
N GLY A 16 25.21 4.95 -22.75
CA GLY A 16 25.10 3.71 -22.03
C GLY A 16 24.19 4.01 -20.85
N ILE A 17 23.04 3.36 -20.82
CA ILE A 17 22.21 3.31 -19.63
C ILE A 17 23.09 2.72 -18.53
N THR A 18 23.55 3.54 -17.59
CA THR A 18 24.21 3.09 -16.38
C THR A 18 23.13 2.57 -15.45
N HIS A 19 22.86 1.26 -15.49
CA HIS A 19 21.97 0.62 -14.52
C HIS A 19 22.56 0.74 -13.11
N ALA A 20 21.70 0.99 -12.12
CA ALA A 20 22.09 0.95 -10.72
C ALA A 20 22.69 -0.43 -10.41
N GLN A 21 23.93 -0.46 -9.90
CA GLN A 21 24.80 -1.64 -9.86
C GLN A 21 24.47 -2.63 -8.71
N ASN A 22 23.30 -2.53 -8.08
CA ASN A 22 22.97 -3.38 -6.94
C ASN A 22 22.35 -4.69 -7.41
N ILE A 23 23.04 -5.78 -7.15
CA ILE A 23 22.48 -7.13 -7.28
C ILE A 23 21.47 -7.31 -6.16
N ILE A 24 20.21 -7.54 -6.52
CA ILE A 24 19.12 -7.81 -5.58
C ILE A 24 18.79 -9.30 -5.48
N PHE A 25 19.22 -10.10 -6.48
CA PHE A 25 19.13 -11.55 -6.46
C PHE A 25 20.25 -12.18 -7.29
N ASP A 26 20.83 -13.28 -6.80
CA ASP A 26 21.85 -14.08 -7.50
C ASP A 26 21.50 -15.57 -7.31
N SER A 27 21.20 -16.27 -8.40
CA SER A 27 20.84 -17.70 -8.35
C SER A 27 22.04 -18.63 -8.20
N GLY A 28 23.26 -18.12 -8.38
CA GLY A 28 24.48 -18.91 -8.36
C GLY A 28 25.38 -18.66 -9.58
N SER A 29 26.53 -19.32 -9.58
CA SER A 29 27.60 -19.04 -10.55
C SER A 29 27.72 -20.13 -11.63
N PRO A 30 28.00 -19.75 -12.89
CA PRO A 30 28.45 -20.71 -13.90
C PRO A 30 29.90 -21.17 -13.68
N VAL A 31 30.67 -20.50 -12.80
CA VAL A 31 32.09 -20.78 -12.53
C VAL A 31 32.24 -21.73 -11.35
N SER A 32 32.96 -22.82 -11.56
CA SER A 32 33.36 -23.76 -10.50
C SER A 32 34.84 -23.66 -10.15
N HIS A 33 35.68 -23.16 -11.07
CA HIS A 33 37.12 -23.08 -10.89
C HIS A 33 37.60 -21.71 -11.37
N PRO A 34 37.74 -20.74 -10.44
CA PRO A 34 38.35 -19.46 -10.74
C PRO A 34 39.80 -19.65 -11.22
N GLY A 35 40.22 -18.89 -12.23
CA GLY A 35 41.55 -18.99 -12.80
C GLY A 35 42.29 -17.65 -12.82
N THR A 36 43.58 -17.69 -13.12
CA THR A 36 44.42 -16.47 -13.16
C THR A 36 44.21 -15.64 -14.42
N ASN A 37 43.84 -16.28 -15.54
CA ASN A 37 43.61 -15.62 -16.83
C ASN A 37 42.12 -15.62 -17.19
N PHE A 38 41.48 -16.79 -17.05
CA PHE A 38 40.07 -17.01 -17.28
C PHE A 38 39.57 -18.06 -16.30
N ASP A 39 38.28 -18.01 -16.03
CA ASP A 39 37.59 -18.97 -15.18
C ASP A 39 37.11 -20.18 -15.97
N THR A 40 36.87 -21.28 -15.25
CA THR A 40 36.33 -22.50 -15.85
C THR A 40 34.97 -22.85 -15.26
N SER A 41 34.02 -23.04 -16.17
CA SER A 41 32.77 -23.75 -15.92
C SER A 41 32.99 -25.21 -16.28
N LEU A 42 33.24 -26.06 -15.28
CA LEU A 42 33.68 -27.44 -15.48
C LEU A 42 32.53 -28.45 -15.39
N VAL A 43 32.27 -29.18 -16.48
CA VAL A 43 31.45 -30.39 -16.46
C VAL A 43 32.24 -31.52 -15.80
N GLN A 44 31.72 -32.05 -14.71
CA GLN A 44 32.35 -33.10 -13.89
C GLN A 44 32.10 -34.50 -14.46
N THR A 45 32.58 -34.73 -15.69
CA THR A 45 32.34 -35.96 -16.47
C THR A 45 32.90 -37.22 -15.84
N ASN A 46 34.06 -37.15 -15.20
CA ASN A 46 34.74 -38.26 -14.53
C ASN A 46 34.36 -38.33 -13.04
N THR A 47 34.27 -37.17 -12.37
CA THR A 47 34.02 -37.11 -10.93
C THR A 47 32.59 -37.47 -10.58
N LEU A 48 31.61 -37.02 -11.38
CA LEU A 48 30.17 -37.22 -11.12
C LEU A 48 29.44 -37.98 -12.23
N GLY A 49 30.07 -38.21 -13.38
CA GLY A 49 29.40 -38.83 -14.53
C GLY A 49 28.48 -37.88 -15.30
N SER A 50 28.54 -36.57 -15.04
CA SER A 50 27.75 -35.56 -15.75
C SER A 50 28.07 -35.56 -17.25
N ALA A 51 27.06 -35.34 -18.09
CA ALA A 51 27.22 -35.35 -19.55
C ALA A 51 26.76 -34.05 -20.22
N LEU A 52 26.20 -33.12 -19.44
CA LEU A 52 25.61 -31.89 -19.95
C LEU A 52 26.63 -30.74 -20.06
N LEU A 53 26.93 -30.34 -21.29
CA LEU A 53 27.65 -29.08 -21.55
C LEU A 53 26.73 -27.86 -21.34
N GLY A 54 25.47 -27.94 -21.77
CA GLY A 54 24.44 -26.94 -21.53
C GLY A 54 23.18 -27.23 -22.33
N PHE A 55 22.15 -26.41 -22.12
CA PHE A 55 20.85 -26.57 -22.79
C PHE A 55 20.71 -25.61 -23.96
N LEU A 56 20.20 -26.07 -25.10
CA LEU A 56 19.95 -25.20 -26.25
C LEU A 56 19.04 -24.03 -25.83
N ASN A 57 19.53 -22.80 -25.97
CA ASN A 57 18.83 -21.56 -25.59
C ASN A 57 18.79 -20.58 -26.77
N SER A 58 18.49 -21.12 -27.94
CA SER A 58 18.31 -20.38 -29.18
C SER A 58 17.34 -21.14 -30.10
N GLY A 59 16.93 -20.52 -31.21
CA GLY A 59 16.01 -21.14 -32.16
C GLY A 59 14.64 -21.46 -31.56
N GLY A 60 14.18 -20.62 -30.62
CA GLY A 60 12.92 -20.81 -29.90
C GLY A 60 12.99 -21.78 -28.71
N SER A 61 14.13 -22.43 -28.46
CA SER A 61 14.34 -23.18 -27.22
C SER A 61 14.59 -22.21 -26.07
N ARG A 62 13.89 -22.38 -24.95
CA ARG A 62 13.91 -21.44 -23.83
C ARG A 62 14.29 -22.15 -22.54
N MET A 63 14.91 -21.40 -21.65
CA MET A 63 15.16 -21.83 -20.27
C MET A 63 14.24 -21.04 -19.35
N SER A 64 13.85 -21.67 -18.24
CA SER A 64 13.13 -20.99 -17.20
C SER A 64 13.54 -21.48 -15.83
N ASP A 65 13.69 -20.54 -14.90
CA ASP A 65 14.13 -20.82 -13.53
C ASP A 65 13.50 -19.80 -12.56
N GLU A 66 13.40 -20.19 -11.29
CA GLU A 66 12.69 -19.44 -10.27
C GLU A 66 13.59 -18.46 -9.50
N PHE A 67 12.99 -17.39 -9.01
CA PHE A 67 13.58 -16.50 -8.01
C PHE A 67 12.51 -16.06 -7.01
N GLU A 68 12.94 -15.80 -5.79
CA GLU A 68 12.08 -15.32 -4.71
C GLU A 68 12.46 -13.89 -4.33
N MET A 69 11.45 -13.03 -4.29
CA MET A 69 11.58 -11.67 -3.78
C MET A 69 11.00 -11.63 -2.37
N SER A 70 11.83 -11.29 -1.40
CA SER A 70 11.42 -11.14 0.01
C SER A 70 10.84 -9.76 0.32
N ASN A 71 11.12 -8.78 -0.54
CA ASN A 71 10.68 -7.39 -0.44
C ASN A 71 10.21 -6.93 -1.82
N SER A 72 9.58 -5.76 -1.89
CA SER A 72 9.30 -5.12 -3.17
C SER A 72 10.58 -4.58 -3.80
N PHE A 73 10.74 -4.74 -5.12
CA PHE A 73 11.90 -4.27 -5.87
C PHE A 73 11.49 -3.65 -7.20
N SER A 74 12.23 -2.62 -7.60
CA SER A 74 12.29 -2.13 -8.98
C SER A 74 13.43 -2.85 -9.70
N ILE A 75 13.10 -3.68 -10.68
CA ILE A 75 14.06 -4.45 -11.48
C ILE A 75 14.50 -3.62 -12.68
N ASP A 76 15.79 -3.31 -12.74
CA ASP A 76 16.39 -2.58 -13.85
C ASP A 76 16.82 -3.54 -14.96
N SER A 77 17.61 -4.57 -14.62
CA SER A 77 18.20 -5.45 -15.61
C SER A 77 18.49 -6.85 -15.06
N ILE A 78 18.63 -7.82 -15.96
CA ILE A 78 18.97 -9.21 -15.62
C ILE A 78 20.14 -9.68 -16.47
N ALA A 79 21.10 -10.37 -15.85
CA ALA A 79 22.22 -10.98 -16.54
C ALA A 79 22.00 -12.48 -16.77
N PHE A 80 22.16 -12.92 -18.02
CA PHE A 80 22.11 -14.34 -18.43
C PHE A 80 23.43 -14.81 -19.02
N TYR A 81 23.67 -16.11 -18.91
CA TYR A 81 24.93 -16.75 -19.29
C TYR A 81 24.71 -17.88 -20.31
N ILE A 82 25.38 -17.75 -21.46
CA ILE A 82 25.39 -18.78 -22.50
C ILE A 82 26.82 -19.10 -22.90
N TYR A 83 27.08 -20.28 -23.45
CA TYR A 83 28.26 -20.51 -24.27
C TYR A 83 27.90 -20.66 -25.75
N ILE A 84 28.88 -20.37 -26.61
CA ILE A 84 28.77 -20.54 -28.06
C ILE A 84 29.78 -21.60 -28.49
N THR A 85 29.32 -22.66 -29.16
CA THR A 85 30.22 -23.73 -29.62
C THR A 85 31.11 -23.24 -30.74
N ASN A 86 32.42 -23.43 -30.60
CA ASN A 86 33.46 -22.91 -31.49
C ASN A 86 33.35 -21.39 -31.69
N GLY A 87 32.86 -20.67 -30.69
CA GLY A 87 32.77 -19.21 -30.70
C GLY A 87 34.09 -18.54 -30.33
N ASP A 88 34.16 -17.23 -30.61
CA ASP A 88 35.22 -16.33 -30.14
C ASP A 88 34.75 -15.58 -28.87
N THR A 89 35.65 -14.86 -28.22
CA THR A 89 35.42 -13.93 -27.11
C THR A 89 34.65 -12.67 -27.52
N ILE A 90 34.40 -12.46 -28.81
CA ILE A 90 33.47 -11.44 -29.27
C ILE A 90 32.07 -12.07 -29.34
N SER A 91 31.15 -11.57 -28.53
CA SER A 91 29.77 -12.08 -28.50
C SER A 91 29.06 -11.88 -29.84
N THR A 92 28.41 -12.93 -30.35
CA THR A 92 27.58 -12.90 -31.55
C THR A 92 26.09 -12.91 -31.23
N VAL A 93 25.71 -12.76 -29.95
CA VAL A 93 24.31 -12.62 -29.54
C VAL A 93 23.73 -11.34 -30.15
N SER A 94 22.63 -11.48 -30.87
CA SER A 94 21.94 -10.37 -31.56
C SER A 94 20.68 -9.92 -30.84
N SER A 95 20.02 -10.81 -30.09
CA SER A 95 18.84 -10.45 -29.30
C SER A 95 18.63 -11.38 -28.12
N TYR A 96 17.84 -10.91 -27.16
CA TYR A 96 17.24 -11.69 -26.08
C TYR A 96 15.76 -11.36 -26.02
N SER A 97 14.92 -12.37 -25.79
CA SER A 97 13.54 -12.17 -25.33
C SER A 97 13.37 -12.75 -23.93
N LEU A 98 12.54 -12.09 -23.14
CA LEU A 98 12.28 -12.43 -21.74
C LEU A 98 10.79 -12.30 -21.45
N GLN A 99 10.26 -13.29 -20.75
CA GLN A 99 9.00 -13.23 -20.00
C GLN A 99 9.29 -13.43 -18.52
N ILE A 100 8.55 -12.73 -17.67
CA ILE A 100 8.54 -12.94 -16.23
C ILE A 100 7.15 -13.42 -15.85
N TRP A 101 7.10 -14.54 -15.17
CA TRP A 101 5.88 -15.22 -14.75
C TRP A 101 5.70 -15.12 -13.24
N ASP A 102 4.47 -14.87 -12.80
CA ASP A 102 4.02 -15.18 -11.45
C ASP A 102 3.56 -16.65 -11.45
N GLY A 103 4.37 -17.50 -10.81
CA GLY A 103 4.27 -18.95 -10.89
C GLY A 103 5.07 -19.61 -12.03
N LYS A 104 5.19 -20.93 -11.96
CA LYS A 104 5.97 -21.75 -12.90
C LYS A 104 5.32 -21.81 -14.29
N PRO A 105 6.05 -21.58 -15.41
CA PRO A 105 5.44 -21.51 -16.74
C PRO A 105 4.75 -22.79 -17.25
N SER A 106 5.03 -23.95 -16.64
CA SER A 106 4.37 -25.21 -16.95
C SER A 106 2.96 -25.34 -16.36
N ASP A 107 2.61 -24.46 -15.41
CA ASP A 107 1.43 -24.61 -14.59
C ASP A 107 0.30 -23.74 -15.13
N SER A 108 -0.92 -24.29 -15.17
CA SER A 108 -2.06 -23.61 -15.81
C SER A 108 -2.57 -22.38 -15.05
N THR A 109 -2.16 -22.20 -13.80
CA THR A 109 -2.53 -21.06 -12.95
C THR A 109 -1.56 -19.90 -13.06
N SER A 110 -0.38 -20.11 -13.65
CA SER A 110 0.66 -19.10 -13.73
C SER A 110 0.30 -18.03 -14.77
N THR A 111 0.73 -16.80 -14.51
CA THR A 111 0.43 -15.66 -15.38
C THR A 111 1.69 -14.89 -15.73
N VAL A 112 1.75 -14.32 -16.94
CA VAL A 112 2.85 -13.44 -17.34
C VAL A 112 2.61 -12.06 -16.74
N VAL A 113 3.55 -11.59 -15.93
CA VAL A 113 3.51 -10.25 -15.31
C VAL A 113 4.33 -9.22 -16.11
N TRP A 114 5.28 -9.68 -16.93
CA TRP A 114 6.05 -8.79 -17.79
C TRP A 114 6.65 -9.51 -19.02
N GLY A 115 6.87 -8.73 -20.08
CA GLY A 115 7.62 -9.18 -21.25
C GLY A 115 6.85 -10.10 -22.19
N ASN A 116 7.54 -10.59 -23.22
CA ASN A 116 7.01 -11.53 -24.21
C ASN A 116 8.15 -12.28 -24.91
N THR A 117 7.81 -13.30 -25.68
CA THR A 117 8.80 -14.18 -26.35
C THR A 117 9.45 -13.60 -27.60
N THR A 118 9.06 -12.39 -28.03
CA THR A 118 9.39 -11.81 -29.35
C THR A 118 10.13 -10.49 -29.28
N THR A 119 9.86 -9.64 -28.29
CA THR A 119 10.50 -8.33 -28.16
C THR A 119 11.96 -8.49 -27.75
N ASN A 120 12.86 -7.84 -28.47
CA ASN A 120 14.27 -7.79 -28.09
C ASN A 120 14.46 -6.84 -26.90
N VAL A 121 15.02 -7.37 -25.82
CA VAL A 121 15.34 -6.65 -24.58
C VAL A 121 16.84 -6.66 -24.28
N LEU A 122 17.69 -7.12 -25.22
CA LEU A 122 19.13 -7.13 -25.06
C LEU A 122 19.69 -5.70 -24.98
N SER A 123 20.37 -5.39 -23.88
CA SER A 123 21.06 -4.11 -23.68
C SER A 123 22.54 -4.21 -24.03
N SER A 124 23.21 -5.28 -23.60
CA SER A 124 24.64 -5.50 -23.85
C SER A 124 25.01 -6.97 -23.74
N THR A 125 26.12 -7.34 -24.37
CA THR A 125 26.66 -8.69 -24.30
C THR A 125 28.18 -8.64 -24.43
N SER A 126 28.88 -9.46 -23.66
CA SER A 126 30.34 -9.50 -23.67
C SER A 126 30.84 -10.85 -23.16
N PHE A 127 32.10 -11.17 -23.46
CA PHE A 127 32.76 -12.32 -22.87
C PHE A 127 32.84 -12.20 -21.35
N PHE A 128 32.38 -13.24 -20.65
CA PHE A 128 32.32 -13.29 -19.19
C PHE A 128 33.66 -13.60 -18.53
N ASN A 129 34.74 -13.77 -19.33
CA ASN A 129 36.03 -14.23 -18.86
C ASN A 129 36.03 -15.69 -18.36
N ALA A 130 35.16 -16.54 -18.92
CA ALA A 130 35.08 -17.95 -18.57
C ALA A 130 34.81 -18.85 -19.78
N TYR A 131 35.24 -20.11 -19.70
CA TYR A 131 34.98 -21.13 -20.72
C TYR A 131 34.26 -22.35 -20.14
N ARG A 132 33.35 -22.95 -20.93
CA ARG A 132 32.68 -24.22 -20.59
C ARG A 132 33.54 -25.40 -21.05
N MET A 133 34.01 -26.21 -20.10
CA MET A 133 34.94 -27.32 -20.36
C MET A 133 34.49 -28.62 -19.69
N THR A 134 34.98 -29.76 -20.16
CA THR A 134 34.87 -31.05 -19.46
C THR A 134 36.16 -31.36 -18.70
N GLU A 135 36.10 -32.23 -17.70
CA GLU A 135 37.29 -32.68 -16.97
C GLU A 135 38.38 -33.21 -17.91
N GLY A 136 39.61 -32.71 -17.71
CA GLY A 136 40.78 -33.05 -18.54
C GLY A 136 40.88 -32.30 -19.87
N SER A 137 39.88 -31.50 -20.25
CA SER A 137 39.94 -30.66 -21.46
C SER A 137 40.73 -29.37 -21.22
N THR A 138 41.51 -28.95 -22.22
CA THR A 138 42.14 -27.62 -22.28
C THR A 138 41.60 -26.78 -23.45
N LEU A 139 40.51 -27.22 -24.09
CA LEU A 139 39.95 -26.57 -25.27
C LEU A 139 39.21 -25.29 -24.90
N LEU A 140 39.60 -24.17 -25.52
CA LEU A 140 38.99 -22.85 -25.35
C LEU A 140 37.96 -22.55 -26.45
N ASN A 141 37.10 -23.51 -26.75
CA ASN A 141 36.16 -23.42 -27.87
C ASN A 141 34.71 -23.20 -27.45
N ARG A 142 34.46 -22.89 -26.17
CA ARG A 142 33.12 -22.58 -25.64
C ARG A 142 33.20 -21.37 -24.70
N PRO A 143 33.49 -20.18 -25.24
CA PRO A 143 33.51 -18.95 -24.44
C PRO A 143 32.11 -18.68 -23.91
N ILE A 144 32.03 -18.28 -22.64
CA ILE A 144 30.78 -17.89 -21.99
C ILE A 144 30.55 -16.40 -22.23
N MET A 145 29.40 -16.05 -22.78
CA MET A 145 28.94 -14.68 -22.89
C MET A 145 28.02 -14.36 -21.71
N ARG A 146 28.21 -13.19 -21.12
CA ARG A 146 27.25 -12.57 -20.22
C ARG A 146 26.49 -11.50 -20.99
N SER A 147 25.17 -11.62 -20.98
CA SER A 147 24.27 -10.65 -21.62
C SER A 147 23.39 -10.00 -20.58
N PHE A 148 23.27 -8.67 -20.62
CA PHE A 148 22.31 -7.92 -19.83
C PHE A 148 21.06 -7.66 -20.66
N VAL A 149 19.90 -7.92 -20.09
CA VAL A 149 18.60 -7.52 -20.62
C VAL A 149 18.02 -6.40 -19.78
N ASP A 150 17.41 -5.42 -20.43
CA ASP A 150 16.75 -4.29 -19.78
C ASP A 150 15.28 -4.64 -19.51
N VAL A 151 14.84 -4.46 -18.27
CA VAL A 151 13.47 -4.75 -17.80
C VAL A 151 12.69 -3.45 -17.53
N GLY A 152 13.34 -2.28 -17.63
CA GLY A 152 12.68 -0.98 -17.60
C GLY A 152 12.10 -0.57 -16.25
N GLY A 153 12.69 -1.00 -15.13
CA GLY A 153 12.27 -0.60 -13.78
C GLY A 153 11.01 -1.30 -13.28
N LEU A 154 10.76 -2.54 -13.73
CA LEU A 154 9.58 -3.33 -13.35
C LEU A 154 9.45 -3.45 -11.83
N GLN A 155 8.30 -3.06 -11.29
CA GLN A 155 7.97 -3.23 -9.89
C GLN A 155 7.44 -4.65 -9.64
N LEU A 156 8.12 -5.42 -8.79
CA LEU A 156 7.63 -6.69 -8.27
C LEU A 156 7.47 -6.59 -6.76
N ASN A 157 6.36 -7.12 -6.24
CA ASN A 157 6.12 -7.28 -4.81
C ASN A 157 6.81 -8.55 -4.30
N PRO A 158 6.80 -8.82 -2.97
CA PRO A 158 7.25 -10.09 -2.46
C PRO A 158 6.48 -11.25 -3.10
N GLY A 159 7.21 -12.31 -3.47
CA GLY A 159 6.63 -13.46 -4.17
C GLY A 159 7.67 -14.33 -4.88
N THR A 160 7.19 -15.43 -5.45
CA THR A 160 8.00 -16.36 -6.26
C THR A 160 7.68 -16.18 -7.73
N TYR A 161 8.68 -15.80 -8.51
CA TYR A 161 8.55 -15.54 -9.93
C TYR A 161 9.46 -16.46 -10.74
N TRP A 162 9.16 -16.62 -12.02
CA TRP A 162 9.96 -17.40 -12.94
C TRP A 162 10.41 -16.54 -14.13
N LEU A 163 11.70 -16.59 -14.44
CA LEU A 163 12.24 -16.01 -15.66
C LEU A 163 12.09 -17.02 -16.79
N ASP A 164 11.72 -16.59 -17.99
CA ASP A 164 11.60 -17.43 -19.19
C ASP A 164 12.26 -16.72 -20.36
N TRP A 165 13.44 -17.21 -20.77
CA TRP A 165 14.31 -16.48 -21.70
C TRP A 165 14.88 -17.34 -22.81
N THR A 166 15.18 -16.67 -23.91
CA THR A 166 15.94 -17.21 -25.03
C THR A 166 16.70 -16.11 -25.75
N CYS A 167 17.69 -16.49 -26.55
CA CYS A 167 18.47 -15.57 -27.34
C CYS A 167 18.53 -15.96 -28.81
N SER A 168 18.90 -14.99 -29.64
CA SER A 168 19.29 -15.22 -31.02
C SER A 168 20.72 -14.79 -31.24
N LEU A 169 21.38 -15.40 -32.22
CA LEU A 169 22.74 -15.09 -32.62
C LEU A 169 22.75 -14.67 -34.09
N ILE A 170 23.77 -13.91 -34.47
CA ILE A 170 24.10 -13.63 -35.87
C ILE A 170 24.46 -14.94 -36.58
N GLN A 171 25.18 -15.83 -35.89
CA GLN A 171 25.59 -17.14 -36.40
C GLN A 171 25.72 -18.17 -35.27
N GLY A 172 25.33 -19.41 -35.55
CA GLY A 172 25.51 -20.55 -34.66
C GLY A 172 24.33 -20.78 -33.72
N SER A 173 24.60 -21.49 -32.63
CA SER A 173 23.61 -21.80 -31.58
C SER A 173 24.20 -21.49 -30.21
N ALA A 174 23.36 -20.91 -29.36
CA ALA A 174 23.68 -20.65 -27.95
C ALA A 174 23.16 -21.76 -27.06
N PHE A 175 23.90 -22.02 -26.00
CA PHE A 175 23.55 -22.99 -24.99
C PHE A 175 23.62 -22.31 -23.61
N ALA A 176 22.52 -22.33 -22.85
CA ALA A 176 22.51 -21.89 -21.47
C ALA A 176 23.44 -22.78 -20.64
N VAL A 177 24.29 -22.13 -19.85
CA VAL A 177 25.29 -22.78 -18.98
C VAL A 177 24.62 -23.07 -17.64
N PRO A 178 24.54 -24.33 -17.17
CA PRO A 178 24.05 -24.63 -15.83
C PRO A 178 24.95 -24.05 -14.74
N ILE A 179 24.37 -23.81 -13.55
CA ILE A 179 25.14 -23.57 -12.33
C ILE A 179 26.11 -24.74 -12.15
N THR A 180 27.34 -24.44 -11.75
CA THR A 180 28.37 -25.48 -11.60
C THR A 180 29.03 -25.38 -10.23
N ILE A 181 28.82 -26.40 -9.41
CA ILE A 181 29.39 -26.49 -8.06
C ILE A 181 30.26 -27.76 -7.99
N ALA A 182 31.52 -27.62 -7.57
CA ALA A 182 32.43 -28.76 -7.46
C ALA A 182 31.86 -29.82 -6.51
N GLY A 183 31.81 -31.07 -6.96
CA GLY A 183 31.26 -32.21 -6.22
C GLY A 183 29.73 -32.32 -6.16
N GLN A 184 28.97 -31.45 -6.85
CA GLN A 184 27.51 -31.52 -6.89
C GLN A 184 26.99 -31.63 -8.34
N ASP A 185 26.04 -32.52 -8.56
CA ASP A 185 25.34 -32.71 -9.84
C ASP A 185 23.94 -32.09 -9.84
N THR A 186 23.28 -32.00 -8.68
CA THR A 186 22.01 -31.28 -8.50
C THR A 186 22.28 -29.83 -8.17
N THR A 187 21.86 -28.90 -9.04
CA THR A 187 22.21 -27.47 -8.92
C THR A 187 21.01 -26.53 -8.93
N GLY A 188 19.80 -27.07 -9.07
CA GLY A 188 18.56 -26.30 -9.05
C GLY A 188 17.42 -27.10 -9.69
N ASN A 189 16.35 -26.40 -10.05
CA ASN A 189 15.07 -26.98 -10.48
C ASN A 189 14.53 -26.31 -11.76
N SER A 190 15.42 -25.78 -12.60
CA SER A 190 15.05 -25.11 -13.84
C SER A 190 14.30 -26.06 -14.79
N ILE A 191 13.50 -25.47 -15.66
CA ILE A 191 12.77 -26.14 -16.72
C ILE A 191 13.19 -25.59 -18.09
N ARG A 192 12.93 -26.36 -19.14
CA ARG A 192 13.23 -25.99 -20.51
C ARG A 192 12.01 -26.16 -21.41
N PHE A 193 11.88 -25.25 -22.35
CA PHE A 193 10.82 -25.27 -23.34
C PHE A 193 11.32 -25.85 -24.67
N PHE A 194 10.54 -26.77 -25.23
CA PHE A 194 10.75 -27.36 -26.54
C PHE A 194 9.78 -26.74 -27.55
N PRO A 195 10.26 -25.95 -28.53
CA PRO A 195 9.39 -25.27 -29.48
C PRO A 195 8.66 -26.22 -30.44
N ASN A 196 9.24 -27.39 -30.73
CA ASN A 196 8.69 -28.33 -31.71
C ASN A 196 7.37 -28.99 -31.27
N ASN A 197 7.15 -29.12 -29.96
CA ASN A 197 5.97 -29.77 -29.39
C ASN A 197 5.24 -28.89 -28.36
N ASN A 198 5.70 -27.65 -28.16
CA ASN A 198 5.13 -26.70 -27.20
C ASN A 198 5.04 -27.28 -25.77
N THR A 199 6.11 -27.94 -25.33
CA THR A 199 6.17 -28.57 -24.00
C THR A 199 7.27 -27.99 -23.12
N TRP A 200 6.98 -27.96 -21.83
CA TRP A 200 7.97 -27.73 -20.78
C TRP A 200 8.40 -29.07 -20.18
N SER A 201 9.68 -29.21 -19.87
CA SER A 201 10.19 -30.34 -19.08
C SER A 201 11.22 -29.86 -18.07
N GLU A 202 11.50 -30.68 -17.07
CA GLU A 202 12.67 -30.49 -16.19
C GLU A 202 13.97 -30.43 -17.01
N ALA A 203 14.89 -29.57 -16.58
CA ALA A 203 16.20 -29.44 -17.16
C ALA A 203 17.16 -30.40 -16.44
N LEU A 204 17.26 -31.63 -16.94
CA LEU A 204 18.07 -32.69 -16.34
C LEU A 204 19.42 -32.84 -17.06
N ASP A 205 20.47 -33.12 -16.30
CA ASP A 205 21.74 -33.63 -16.86
C ASP A 205 21.52 -35.08 -17.34
N PRO A 206 21.85 -35.43 -18.60
CA PRO A 206 21.51 -36.74 -19.15
C PRO A 206 22.46 -37.87 -18.69
N GLY A 207 23.58 -37.54 -18.04
CA GLY A 207 24.49 -38.54 -17.48
C GLY A 207 24.04 -39.01 -16.09
N THR A 208 23.57 -38.07 -15.28
CA THR A 208 23.21 -38.30 -13.85
C THR A 208 21.70 -38.29 -13.60
N ASN A 209 20.89 -37.75 -14.52
CA ASN A 209 19.50 -37.36 -14.32
C ASN A 209 19.27 -36.32 -13.21
N ALA A 210 20.33 -35.64 -12.76
CA ALA A 210 20.24 -34.61 -11.74
C ALA A 210 19.59 -33.33 -12.31
N PRO A 211 18.67 -32.68 -11.57
CA PRO A 211 18.07 -31.43 -12.01
C PRO A 211 19.06 -30.26 -11.89
N GLN A 212 18.99 -29.36 -12.87
CA GLN A 212 19.95 -28.27 -13.05
C GLN A 212 19.31 -26.93 -12.75
N GLY A 213 20.06 -26.02 -12.12
CA GLY A 213 19.72 -24.60 -12.01
C GLY A 213 20.46 -23.78 -13.06
N MET A 214 19.93 -22.61 -13.38
CA MET A 214 20.54 -21.66 -14.30
C MET A 214 21.08 -20.45 -13.53
N PRO A 215 22.32 -20.01 -13.81
CA PRO A 215 22.87 -18.82 -13.22
C PRO A 215 22.22 -17.59 -13.86
N PHE A 216 21.78 -16.65 -13.04
CA PHE A 216 21.36 -15.33 -13.44
C PHE A 216 21.49 -14.38 -12.26
N GLN A 217 21.60 -13.10 -12.58
CA GLN A 217 21.67 -12.05 -11.57
C GLN A 217 20.65 -10.98 -11.92
N ILE A 218 19.85 -10.59 -10.93
CA ILE A 218 18.86 -9.53 -11.06
C ILE A 218 19.43 -8.28 -10.40
N TYR A 219 19.42 -7.19 -11.16
CA TYR A 219 19.88 -5.88 -10.73
C TYR A 219 18.69 -4.95 -10.58
N GLY A 220 18.71 -4.17 -9.52
CA GLY A 220 17.63 -3.25 -9.22
C GLY A 220 17.82 -2.52 -7.91
N THR A 221 16.73 -1.95 -7.43
CA THR A 221 16.68 -1.27 -6.14
C THR A 221 15.50 -1.79 -5.34
N GLN A 222 15.68 -1.93 -4.03
CA GLN A 222 14.56 -2.23 -3.15
C GLN A 222 13.59 -1.06 -3.22
N SER A 223 12.34 -1.35 -3.57
CA SER A 223 11.27 -0.37 -3.48
C SER A 223 10.91 -0.26 -2.00
N SER A 224 10.85 0.96 -1.45
CA SER A 224 10.24 1.17 -0.15
C SER A 224 8.79 0.68 -0.22
N SER A 225 8.41 -0.22 0.68
CA SER A 225 6.99 -0.53 0.87
C SER A 225 6.36 0.76 1.40
N PRO A 226 5.29 1.29 0.79
CA PRO A 226 4.66 2.47 1.35
C PRO A 226 4.20 2.18 2.78
N ASP A 227 4.35 3.15 3.68
CA ASP A 227 3.91 3.05 5.08
C ASP A 227 3.04 4.28 5.35
N VAL A 228 1.72 4.08 5.43
CA VAL A 228 0.78 5.13 5.76
C VAL A 228 0.09 4.82 7.09
N GLY A 229 0.14 5.79 8.00
CA GLY A 229 -0.46 5.63 9.33
C GLY A 229 -1.50 6.69 9.63
N LEU A 230 -2.45 6.34 10.51
CA LEU A 230 -3.31 7.34 11.14
C LEU A 230 -2.62 7.98 12.34
N VAL A 231 -2.48 9.31 12.28
CA VAL A 231 -1.88 10.10 13.37
C VAL A 231 -2.94 10.59 14.35
N ALA A 232 -4.11 10.99 13.85
CA ALA A 232 -5.19 11.51 14.67
C ALA A 232 -6.56 11.43 13.98
N ILE A 233 -7.61 11.43 14.78
CA ILE A 233 -8.96 11.85 14.35
C ILE A 233 -9.14 13.26 14.94
N THR A 234 -9.11 14.29 14.08
CA THR A 234 -9.06 15.70 14.51
C THR A 234 -10.44 16.33 14.63
N GLN A 235 -11.45 15.77 13.98
CA GLN A 235 -12.86 16.14 14.13
C GLN A 235 -13.75 14.89 14.11
N PRO A 236 -14.88 14.91 14.84
CA PRO A 236 -15.40 16.00 15.67
C PRO A 236 -14.73 16.06 17.05
N THR A 237 -14.95 17.15 17.78
CA THR A 237 -14.63 17.26 19.21
C THR A 237 -15.90 17.16 20.06
N SER A 238 -15.82 16.60 21.28
CA SER A 238 -16.96 16.58 22.21
C SER A 238 -17.58 17.96 22.41
N GLY A 239 -18.90 18.04 22.51
CA GLY A 239 -19.63 19.29 22.60
C GLY A 239 -21.08 19.13 22.16
N VAL A 240 -21.64 20.17 21.54
CA VAL A 240 -22.97 20.10 20.92
C VAL A 240 -22.80 19.62 19.49
N LEU A 241 -23.15 18.36 19.23
CA LEU A 241 -23.05 17.72 17.92
C LEU A 241 -24.41 17.70 17.22
N SER A 242 -24.39 17.68 15.89
CA SER A 242 -25.54 17.79 15.01
C SER A 242 -25.84 16.49 14.27
N ALA A 243 -26.89 16.52 13.44
CA ALA A 243 -27.25 15.39 12.57
C ALA A 243 -26.36 15.25 11.33
N SER A 244 -25.37 16.13 11.16
CA SER A 244 -24.51 16.17 9.98
C SER A 244 -23.09 16.59 10.37
N GLU A 245 -22.41 15.76 11.16
CA GLU A 245 -21.02 15.96 11.55
C GLU A 245 -20.05 15.45 10.47
N SER A 246 -19.01 16.24 10.21
CA SER A 246 -17.88 15.84 9.38
C SER A 246 -16.81 15.17 10.23
N ILE A 247 -16.25 14.07 9.73
CA ILE A 247 -15.09 13.42 10.36
C ILE A 247 -13.84 13.86 9.61
N THR A 248 -12.81 14.29 10.35
CA THR A 248 -11.50 14.61 9.78
C THR A 248 -10.45 13.72 10.42
N VAL A 249 -9.63 13.08 9.61
CA VAL A 249 -8.51 12.22 10.02
C VAL A 249 -7.21 12.80 9.51
N ARG A 250 -6.13 12.63 10.29
CA ARG A 250 -4.77 12.96 9.87
C ARG A 250 -4.06 11.69 9.47
N VAL A 251 -3.71 11.59 8.19
CA VAL A 251 -2.96 10.48 7.60
C VAL A 251 -1.53 10.95 7.36
N ALA A 252 -0.54 10.17 7.77
CA ALA A 252 0.88 10.44 7.50
C ALA A 252 1.44 9.42 6.51
N ASN A 253 2.36 9.87 5.66
CA ASN A 253 3.24 9.01 4.89
C ASN A 253 4.58 8.93 5.63
N LEU A 254 4.94 7.73 6.11
CA LEU A 254 6.12 7.50 6.94
C LEU A 254 7.37 7.15 6.10
N GLU A 255 7.22 7.00 4.79
CA GLU A 255 8.31 6.74 3.85
C GLU A 255 8.82 8.02 3.15
N SER A 256 9.88 7.89 2.34
CA SER A 256 10.45 9.03 1.60
C SER A 256 9.76 9.34 0.27
N ASP A 257 9.10 8.34 -0.33
CA ASP A 257 8.45 8.49 -1.63
C ASP A 257 7.00 8.96 -1.46
N PRO A 258 6.48 9.83 -2.35
CA PRO A 258 5.11 10.30 -2.25
C PRO A 258 4.09 9.16 -2.47
N VAL A 259 2.98 9.21 -1.75
CA VAL A 259 1.90 8.22 -1.83
C VAL A 259 0.56 8.89 -2.12
N ASP A 260 -0.31 8.23 -2.87
CA ASP A 260 -1.67 8.70 -3.17
C ASP A 260 -2.64 7.51 -3.22
N SER A 261 -3.90 7.78 -3.58
CA SER A 261 -4.95 6.76 -3.78
C SER A 261 -5.18 5.86 -2.56
N ILE A 262 -5.09 6.43 -1.36
CA ILE A 262 -5.14 5.70 -0.09
C ILE A 262 -6.60 5.39 0.29
N PRO A 263 -7.01 4.11 0.39
CA PRO A 263 -8.33 3.75 0.92
C PRO A 263 -8.43 4.12 2.40
N VAL A 264 -9.45 4.89 2.76
CA VAL A 264 -9.68 5.37 4.13
C VAL A 264 -11.11 5.05 4.57
N PHE A 265 -11.26 4.61 5.81
CA PHE A 265 -12.50 4.09 6.35
C PHE A 265 -12.86 4.76 7.66
N VAL A 266 -14.15 4.88 7.94
CA VAL A 266 -14.68 5.34 9.22
C VAL A 266 -15.91 4.54 9.61
N GLN A 267 -16.05 4.29 10.91
CA GLN A 267 -17.14 3.53 11.51
C GLN A 267 -17.57 4.20 12.80
N ILE A 268 -18.88 4.40 12.96
CA ILE A 268 -19.48 4.98 14.17
C ILE A 268 -20.16 3.88 14.98
N ASN A 269 -19.84 3.78 16.27
CA ASN A 269 -20.43 2.84 17.24
C ASN A 269 -20.45 1.36 16.78
N GLY A 270 -19.44 0.95 16.00
CA GLY A 270 -19.38 -0.41 15.44
C GLY A 270 -20.42 -0.72 14.34
N GLY A 271 -21.04 0.31 13.74
CA GLY A 271 -21.99 0.18 12.63
C GLY A 271 -21.34 -0.23 11.31
N THR A 272 -22.02 -0.04 10.17
CA THR A 272 -21.42 -0.32 8.85
C THR A 272 -20.30 0.68 8.55
N PRO A 273 -19.10 0.23 8.13
CA PRO A 273 -18.03 1.12 7.70
C PRO A 273 -18.41 1.92 6.45
N THR A 274 -18.02 3.19 6.45
CA THR A 274 -18.01 4.06 5.28
C THR A 274 -16.59 4.14 4.75
N SER A 275 -16.40 3.98 3.44
CA SER A 275 -15.09 4.03 2.77
C SER A 275 -15.00 5.16 1.76
N GLU A 276 -13.88 5.87 1.73
CA GLU A 276 -13.51 6.85 0.72
C GLU A 276 -12.06 6.58 0.25
N VAL A 277 -11.58 7.34 -0.74
CA VAL A 277 -10.21 7.25 -1.24
C VAL A 277 -9.57 8.63 -1.24
N ILE A 278 -8.42 8.75 -0.58
CA ILE A 278 -7.61 9.96 -0.60
C ILE A 278 -6.82 9.99 -1.90
N THR A 279 -7.29 10.76 -2.88
CA THR A 279 -6.62 10.88 -4.19
C THR A 279 -5.52 11.95 -4.20
N ALA A 280 -5.42 12.75 -3.15
CA ALA A 280 -4.34 13.73 -2.99
C ALA A 280 -3.02 13.01 -2.67
N SER A 281 -1.94 13.45 -3.31
CA SER A 281 -0.60 12.95 -3.01
C SER A 281 -0.07 13.54 -1.70
N ILE A 282 0.39 12.67 -0.80
CA ILE A 282 1.07 13.00 0.45
C ILE A 282 2.57 12.78 0.22
N PRO A 283 3.39 13.85 0.20
CA PRO A 283 4.84 13.72 0.11
C PRO A 283 5.41 12.84 1.23
N GLY A 284 6.54 12.20 0.95
CA GLY A 284 7.22 11.39 1.96
C GLY A 284 7.58 12.17 3.23
N GLY A 285 7.30 11.58 4.39
CA GLY A 285 7.50 12.17 5.71
C GLY A 285 6.50 13.27 6.10
N ASP A 286 5.48 13.55 5.26
CA ASP A 286 4.46 14.56 5.52
C ASP A 286 3.11 13.94 5.95
N SER A 287 2.13 14.80 6.28
CA SER A 287 0.78 14.39 6.65
C SER A 287 -0.30 15.25 6.02
N LEU A 288 -1.49 14.67 5.86
CA LEU A 288 -2.68 15.31 5.31
C LEU A 288 -3.86 15.16 6.27
N ASP A 289 -4.55 16.27 6.54
CA ASP A 289 -5.87 16.24 7.16
C ASP A 289 -6.92 15.98 6.07
N TYR A 290 -7.53 14.81 6.10
CA TYR A 290 -8.59 14.40 5.19
C TYR A 290 -9.96 14.46 5.87
N THR A 291 -10.87 15.24 5.30
CA THR A 291 -12.28 15.32 5.75
C THR A 291 -13.14 14.46 4.83
N PHE A 292 -13.83 13.48 5.42
CA PHE A 292 -14.79 12.65 4.71
C PHE A 292 -15.89 13.51 4.08
N THR A 293 -16.27 13.17 2.85
CA THR A 293 -17.37 13.84 2.14
C THR A 293 -18.73 13.45 2.71
N ASN A 294 -18.84 12.23 3.25
CA ASN A 294 -20.02 11.79 3.97
C ASN A 294 -20.12 12.44 5.35
N THR A 295 -21.35 12.79 5.75
CA THR A 295 -21.64 13.29 7.09
C THR A 295 -22.35 12.24 7.94
N PHE A 296 -22.21 12.36 9.26
CA PHE A 296 -22.69 11.37 10.22
C PHE A 296 -23.62 12.03 11.24
N ASP A 297 -24.72 11.36 11.57
CA ASP A 297 -25.67 11.84 12.59
C ASP A 297 -25.17 11.50 14.00
N LEU A 298 -24.65 12.51 14.68
CA LEU A 298 -24.21 12.46 16.08
C LEU A 298 -25.11 13.31 16.99
N SER A 299 -26.34 13.61 16.56
CA SER A 299 -27.23 14.57 17.22
C SER A 299 -27.84 14.09 18.54
N ASN A 300 -27.88 12.77 18.76
CA ASN A 300 -28.40 12.22 20.00
C ASN A 300 -27.39 12.42 21.14
N SER A 301 -27.86 12.81 22.31
CA SER A 301 -27.00 12.93 23.48
C SER A 301 -26.42 11.56 23.86
N GLY A 302 -25.12 11.49 24.07
CA GLY A 302 -24.46 10.23 24.40
C GLY A 302 -22.99 10.22 24.02
N ASN A 303 -22.36 9.07 24.23
CA ASN A 303 -20.99 8.82 23.80
C ASN A 303 -21.02 8.14 22.43
N TYR A 304 -20.14 8.61 21.54
CA TYR A 304 -19.90 8.04 20.23
C TYR A 304 -18.47 7.55 20.14
N THR A 305 -18.30 6.31 19.69
CA THR A 305 -17.01 5.71 19.38
C THR A 305 -16.81 5.77 17.87
N ILE A 306 -15.81 6.53 17.45
CA ILE A 306 -15.44 6.75 16.05
C ILE A 306 -14.16 5.97 15.80
N THR A 307 -14.23 4.92 14.99
CA THR A 307 -13.06 4.16 14.56
C THR A 307 -12.77 4.51 13.12
N ALA A 308 -11.55 4.94 12.83
CA ALA A 308 -11.08 5.18 11.48
C ALA A 308 -9.85 4.33 11.20
N TRP A 309 -9.65 3.93 9.94
CA TRP A 309 -8.44 3.24 9.51
C TRP A 309 -8.10 3.54 8.05
N VAL A 310 -6.83 3.40 7.71
CA VAL A 310 -6.36 3.30 6.33
C VAL A 310 -6.14 1.83 5.96
N SER A 311 -6.12 1.53 4.67
CA SER A 311 -5.86 0.17 4.18
C SER A 311 -5.16 0.25 2.82
N LEU A 312 -3.92 0.74 2.83
CA LEU A 312 -3.11 0.78 1.62
C LEU A 312 -2.60 -0.62 1.25
N PRO A 313 -2.70 -1.06 -0.02
CA PRO A 313 -2.10 -2.33 -0.43
C PRO A 313 -0.59 -2.33 -0.21
N ASN A 314 -0.08 -3.43 0.38
CA ASN A 314 1.33 -3.58 0.74
C ASN A 314 1.84 -2.48 1.69
N ASP A 315 0.98 -2.01 2.59
CA ASP A 315 1.43 -1.15 3.68
C ASP A 315 2.49 -1.87 4.55
N ALA A 316 3.57 -1.18 4.88
CA ALA A 316 4.70 -1.74 5.62
C ALA A 316 4.34 -2.09 7.08
N ASP A 317 3.47 -1.32 7.74
CA ASP A 317 3.14 -1.49 9.16
C ASP A 317 1.66 -1.26 9.45
N SER A 318 0.86 -2.30 9.25
CA SER A 318 -0.58 -2.26 9.57
C SER A 318 -0.94 -1.97 11.04
N SER A 319 0.05 -1.95 11.96
CA SER A 319 -0.20 -1.64 13.38
C SER A 319 -0.49 -0.16 13.62
N ASN A 320 -0.13 0.72 12.67
CA ASN A 320 -0.35 2.16 12.73
C ASN A 320 -1.61 2.62 11.94
N ASP A 321 -2.34 1.68 11.32
CA ASP A 321 -3.45 1.98 10.41
C ASP A 321 -4.70 2.51 11.10
N THR A 322 -4.96 2.10 12.35
CA THR A 322 -6.28 2.24 12.99
C THR A 322 -6.23 3.13 14.24
N LEU A 323 -7.16 4.07 14.32
CA LEU A 323 -7.40 4.88 15.52
C LEU A 323 -8.87 4.85 15.94
N THR A 324 -9.08 4.99 17.25
CA THR A 324 -10.41 5.14 17.85
C THR A 324 -10.48 6.42 18.67
N LEU A 325 -11.47 7.25 18.40
CA LEU A 325 -11.80 8.46 19.13
C LEU A 325 -13.16 8.30 19.82
N ASN A 326 -13.23 8.64 21.11
CA ASN A 326 -14.50 8.73 21.82
C ASN A 326 -14.88 10.20 21.97
N VAL A 327 -16.06 10.57 21.46
CA VAL A 327 -16.63 11.91 21.62
C VAL A 327 -17.95 11.84 22.37
N THR A 328 -18.27 12.90 23.10
CA THR A 328 -19.54 13.01 23.83
C THR A 328 -20.35 14.15 23.26
N ASN A 329 -21.58 13.86 22.83
CA ASN A 329 -22.58 14.88 22.55
C ASN A 329 -23.28 15.27 23.86
N THR A 330 -23.06 16.49 24.30
CA THR A 330 -23.72 17.08 25.47
C THR A 330 -25.00 17.78 25.05
N LEU A 331 -26.11 17.53 25.76
CA LEU A 331 -27.34 18.29 25.60
C LEU A 331 -27.04 19.78 25.79
N SER A 332 -27.29 20.58 24.76
CA SER A 332 -27.32 22.04 24.89
C SER A 332 -28.58 22.43 25.66
N VAL A 333 -28.46 23.39 26.58
CA VAL A 333 -29.58 23.95 27.36
C VAL A 333 -30.68 24.54 26.45
N SER A 334 -30.39 24.76 25.17
CA SER A 334 -31.34 25.23 24.16
C SER A 334 -32.49 24.26 23.88
N ASP A 335 -32.33 22.94 24.07
CA ASP A 335 -33.40 21.95 23.82
C ASP A 335 -34.34 21.72 25.02
N PHE A 336 -34.10 22.37 26.16
CA PHE A 336 -35.08 22.42 27.26
C PHE A 336 -36.14 23.52 27.04
N ALA A 337 -36.03 24.33 25.97
CA ALA A 337 -36.85 25.52 25.75
C ALA A 337 -38.09 25.31 24.86
N THR A 338 -38.51 24.07 24.58
CA THR A 338 -39.73 23.79 23.79
C THR A 338 -40.81 23.03 24.56
N SER A 339 -40.94 23.35 25.86
CA SER A 339 -42.18 23.12 26.61
C SER A 339 -42.45 24.33 27.54
N THR A 340 -42.74 25.48 26.93
CA THR A 340 -42.72 26.77 27.65
C THR A 340 -43.88 26.89 28.63
N LEU A 341 -43.56 27.08 29.91
CA LEU A 341 -44.48 27.62 30.92
C LEU A 341 -45.09 28.94 30.41
N SER A 342 -46.41 29.02 30.33
CA SER A 342 -47.15 30.23 29.92
C SER A 342 -47.97 30.79 31.08
N VAL A 343 -47.91 32.11 31.28
CA VAL A 343 -48.56 32.82 32.40
C VAL A 343 -49.24 34.07 31.85
N PHE A 344 -50.58 34.09 31.83
CA PHE A 344 -51.34 35.13 31.12
C PHE A 344 -52.74 35.41 31.72
N PRO A 345 -53.29 36.62 31.53
CA PRO A 345 -52.63 37.79 30.93
C PRO A 345 -51.57 38.37 31.88
N ASN A 346 -50.52 38.98 31.34
CA ASN A 346 -49.56 39.76 32.11
C ASN A 346 -49.24 41.02 31.29
N PRO A 347 -49.74 42.22 31.65
CA PRO A 347 -50.39 42.57 32.93
C PRO A 347 -51.75 41.91 33.18
N VAL A 348 -52.09 41.68 34.45
CA VAL A 348 -53.31 41.00 34.91
C VAL A 348 -54.23 41.95 35.67
N SER A 349 -55.55 41.86 35.43
CA SER A 349 -56.57 42.49 36.28
C SER A 349 -57.04 41.48 37.34
N ASP A 350 -57.86 40.51 36.97
CA ASP A 350 -58.59 39.75 38.00
C ASP A 350 -58.04 38.34 38.19
N TYR A 351 -57.73 37.65 37.08
CA TYR A 351 -57.29 36.26 37.11
C TYR A 351 -56.05 36.04 36.26
N LEU A 352 -55.13 35.24 36.79
CA LEU A 352 -53.94 34.78 36.09
C LEU A 352 -54.10 33.29 35.75
N ASN A 353 -53.98 32.95 34.46
CA ASN A 353 -53.95 31.58 33.98
C ASN A 353 -52.50 31.13 33.83
N ILE A 354 -52.23 29.90 34.22
CA ILE A 354 -50.90 29.28 34.18
C ILE A 354 -51.04 27.95 33.45
N GLN A 355 -50.24 27.73 32.41
CA GLN A 355 -50.11 26.45 31.74
C GLN A 355 -48.64 26.03 31.79
N SER A 356 -48.39 24.83 32.28
CA SER A 356 -47.08 24.27 32.52
C SER A 356 -46.90 22.99 31.71
N PRO A 357 -45.68 22.65 31.27
CA PRO A 357 -45.39 21.35 30.66
C PRO A 357 -45.52 20.18 31.64
N GLY A 358 -45.36 20.45 32.94
CA GLY A 358 -45.41 19.48 34.03
C GLY A 358 -46.39 19.85 35.14
N VAL A 359 -46.56 18.97 36.13
CA VAL A 359 -47.53 19.17 37.22
C VAL A 359 -47.04 20.27 38.15
N VAL A 360 -47.84 21.33 38.33
CA VAL A 360 -47.60 22.38 39.31
C VAL A 360 -48.03 21.88 40.69
N THR A 361 -47.07 21.50 41.53
CA THR A 361 -47.34 20.98 42.89
C THR A 361 -47.42 22.08 43.94
N THR A 362 -46.75 23.21 43.70
CA THR A 362 -46.76 24.37 44.60
C THR A 362 -46.73 25.65 43.79
N LEU A 363 -47.55 26.62 44.17
CA LEU A 363 -47.58 27.95 43.62
C LEU A 363 -47.48 28.97 44.74
N ARG A 364 -46.65 30.00 44.57
CA ARG A 364 -46.55 31.15 45.48
C ARG A 364 -46.50 32.44 44.70
N LEU A 365 -47.20 33.46 45.19
CA LEU A 365 -47.07 34.83 44.71
C LEU A 365 -46.41 35.65 45.82
N VAL A 366 -45.35 36.37 45.48
CA VAL A 366 -44.52 37.12 46.41
C VAL A 366 -44.52 38.60 46.04
N ASP A 367 -44.69 39.48 47.02
CA ASP A 367 -44.59 40.93 46.81
C ASP A 367 -43.12 41.40 46.71
N GLN A 368 -42.92 42.67 46.37
CA GLN A 368 -41.61 43.30 46.23
C GLN A 368 -40.74 43.30 47.51
N SER A 369 -41.32 43.01 48.68
CA SER A 369 -40.58 42.86 49.94
C SER A 369 -40.17 41.42 50.24
N GLY A 370 -40.51 40.46 49.37
CA GLY A 370 -40.25 39.04 49.58
C GLY A 370 -41.32 38.33 50.42
N ARG A 371 -42.43 39.00 50.76
CA ARG A 371 -43.53 38.39 51.53
C ARG A 371 -44.47 37.63 50.60
N VAL A 372 -44.79 36.39 50.96
CA VAL A 372 -45.77 35.56 50.25
C VAL A 372 -47.17 36.12 50.50
N VAL A 373 -47.83 36.56 49.42
CA VAL A 373 -49.18 37.15 49.44
C VAL A 373 -50.26 36.18 48.96
N TYR A 374 -49.86 35.12 48.25
CA TYR A 374 -50.75 34.03 47.83
C TYR A 374 -49.95 32.73 47.80
N HIS A 375 -50.59 31.62 48.18
CA HIS A 375 -50.03 30.29 48.01
C HIS A 375 -51.12 29.27 47.71
N ASP A 376 -50.79 28.26 46.92
CA ASP A 376 -51.69 27.15 46.61
C ASP A 376 -50.91 25.87 46.24
N HIS A 377 -51.60 24.73 46.19
CA HIS A 377 -51.07 23.42 45.77
C HIS A 377 -51.95 22.81 44.67
N PRO A 378 -51.90 23.34 43.43
CA PRO A 378 -52.88 22.99 42.40
C PRO A 378 -52.87 21.52 41.99
N ASN A 379 -51.70 20.86 42.04
CA ASN A 379 -51.48 19.50 41.55
C ASN A 379 -52.06 19.27 40.14
N ALA A 380 -51.85 20.26 39.26
CA ALA A 380 -52.37 20.28 37.90
C ALA A 380 -51.36 20.90 36.93
N VAL A 381 -51.45 20.53 35.65
CA VAL A 381 -50.64 21.12 34.57
C VAL A 381 -51.17 22.48 34.10
N SER A 382 -52.41 22.80 34.46
CA SER A 382 -53.00 24.13 34.25
C SER A 382 -53.79 24.57 35.48
N CYS A 383 -53.69 25.84 35.83
CA CYS A 383 -54.44 26.40 36.96
C CYS A 383 -54.77 27.88 36.72
N LYS A 384 -55.77 28.36 37.45
CA LYS A 384 -56.24 29.74 37.40
C LYS A 384 -56.30 30.28 38.83
N ILE A 385 -55.60 31.38 39.09
CA ILE A 385 -55.57 32.03 40.39
C ILE A 385 -56.23 33.41 40.33
N SER A 386 -56.89 33.81 41.42
CA SER A 386 -57.49 35.16 41.55
C SER A 386 -56.49 36.10 42.21
N LEU A 387 -56.30 37.28 41.61
CA LEU A 387 -55.51 38.39 42.14
C LEU A 387 -56.37 39.61 42.48
N GLU A 388 -57.70 39.47 42.45
CA GLU A 388 -58.65 40.58 42.70
C GLU A 388 -58.43 41.28 44.05
N ALA A 389 -58.08 40.52 45.09
CA ALA A 389 -57.84 41.02 46.43
C ALA A 389 -56.45 41.67 46.62
N LEU A 390 -55.59 41.62 45.61
CA LEU A 390 -54.23 42.14 45.70
C LEU A 390 -54.14 43.58 45.16
N PRO A 391 -53.42 44.49 45.85
CA PRO A 391 -53.14 45.83 45.33
C PRO A 391 -52.42 45.80 43.98
N GLN A 392 -52.60 46.86 43.19
CA GLN A 392 -51.80 47.09 41.98
C GLN A 392 -50.30 47.09 42.31
N GLY A 393 -49.51 46.41 41.48
CA GLY A 393 -48.09 46.25 41.77
C GLY A 393 -47.41 45.13 40.99
N THR A 394 -46.11 45.00 41.19
CA THR A 394 -45.31 43.90 40.65
C THR A 394 -45.19 42.80 41.69
N TYR A 395 -45.39 41.56 41.24
CA TYR A 395 -45.26 40.35 42.02
C TYR A 395 -44.33 39.34 41.33
N ILE A 396 -43.75 38.44 42.10
CA ILE A 396 -43.00 37.29 41.59
C ILE A 396 -43.85 36.04 41.83
N LEU A 397 -44.24 35.38 40.74
CA LEU A 397 -44.84 34.05 40.75
C LEU A 397 -43.73 33.01 40.83
N GLN A 398 -43.78 32.14 41.82
CA GLN A 398 -42.88 30.99 41.99
C GLN A 398 -43.70 29.70 41.85
N LEU A 399 -43.24 28.76 41.02
CA LEU A 399 -43.93 27.51 40.71
C LEU A 399 -42.99 26.33 40.92
N MET A 400 -43.45 25.26 41.57
CA MET A 400 -42.77 23.97 41.62
C MET A 400 -43.38 23.05 40.57
N VAL A 401 -42.67 22.84 39.46
CA VAL A 401 -43.09 22.00 38.33
C VAL A 401 -42.21 20.75 38.31
N ASP A 402 -42.80 19.57 38.48
CA ASP A 402 -42.10 18.28 38.51
C ASP A 402 -40.84 18.28 39.42
N GLY A 403 -40.89 19.02 40.52
CA GLY A 403 -39.81 19.13 41.51
C GLY A 403 -38.78 20.24 41.26
N VAL A 404 -38.94 21.05 40.21
CA VAL A 404 -38.06 22.19 39.89
C VAL A 404 -38.79 23.52 40.11
N TRP A 405 -38.10 24.49 40.72
CA TRP A 405 -38.64 25.85 40.90
C TRP A 405 -38.48 26.70 39.64
N HIS A 406 -39.57 27.31 39.19
CA HIS A 406 -39.63 28.33 38.14
C HIS A 406 -40.13 29.65 38.71
N THR A 407 -39.67 30.78 38.15
CA THR A 407 -40.12 32.12 38.56
C THR A 407 -40.53 32.99 37.38
N GLN A 408 -41.65 33.69 37.50
CA GLN A 408 -42.15 34.61 36.48
C GLN A 408 -42.60 35.93 37.13
N LYS A 409 -42.22 37.06 36.53
CA LYS A 409 -42.72 38.38 36.95
C LYS A 409 -44.18 38.55 36.52
N VAL A 410 -45.04 39.00 37.42
CA VAL A 410 -46.46 39.31 37.20
C VAL A 410 -46.73 40.77 37.54
N VAL A 411 -47.42 41.49 36.67
CA VAL A 411 -47.80 42.89 36.87
C VAL A 411 -49.31 42.99 37.05
N LYS A 412 -49.79 43.33 38.25
CA LYS A 412 -51.20 43.58 38.56
C LYS A 412 -51.53 45.04 38.25
N GLN A 413 -52.55 45.24 37.41
CA GLN A 413 -53.11 46.56 37.06
C GLN A 413 -54.52 46.74 37.61
#